data_AF-A0A8I6XTG8-F1
#
_entry.id   AF-A0A8I6XTG8-F1
#
_cell.length_a   1.000
_cell.length_b   1.000
_cell.length_c   1.000
_cell.angle_alpha   90.00
_cell.angle_beta   90.00
_cell.angle_gamma   90.00
#
_symmetry.space_group_name_H-M   'P 1'
#
loop_
_entity.id
_entity.type
_entity.pdbx_description
1 polymer ?
#
loop_
_entity_poly.entity_id
_entity_poly.type
_entity_poly.pdbx_seq_one_letter_code
_entity_poly.pdbx_strand_id
1 'polypeptide(L)'
;MEGSNANTNKKKVEAEGEGESSKKKLKVTMGVETLDCPICYGPLGPKIFQCSVGHCICLSCREKLDKKCPVCSIKTSFKRCFAMEHVVQEAKVACSNKKYGCAEGVIYYQKEEHKKACPSAPCFCAASGCGFAGPTKVLLDHFLIHHKYASTILPDSGTVSLCLQPGLHVLRYTGTSYFFLLSMDLEPFGHAISVICIQPNVKEPKFKCNMEYDCVMTGCHESITCYIRSSSLSDGLPTVYDLIIPKGKISDDQNGIMFEATILSRSCLQGKGSAPDLQGTPYVKTANTAAVTADEEEERA
;
A
#
# COMPACT_ATOMS: atom_id res chain seq x y z
N MET A 1 28.71 -41.18 67.39
CA MET A 1 27.43 -40.55 66.98
C MET A 1 27.70 -39.91 65.63
N GLU A 2 27.72 -40.69 64.56
CA GLU A 2 26.55 -41.18 63.80
C GLU A 2 25.92 -40.11 62.90
N GLY A 3 25.69 -40.50 61.64
CA GLY A 3 24.80 -39.82 60.69
C GLY A 3 25.53 -38.87 59.74
N SER A 4 26.05 -39.28 58.58
CA SER A 4 25.32 -39.78 57.39
C SER A 4 24.15 -38.87 56.98
N ASN A 5 24.33 -38.09 55.91
CA ASN A 5 23.29 -38.03 54.89
C ASN A 5 23.89 -37.79 53.51
N ALA A 6 23.89 -38.86 52.71
CA ALA A 6 24.03 -38.80 51.27
C ALA A 6 22.67 -38.43 50.68
N ASN A 7 22.64 -37.55 49.68
CA ASN A 7 21.71 -37.78 48.59
C ASN A 7 22.33 -37.42 47.24
N THR A 8 22.24 -38.40 46.36
CA THR A 8 22.82 -38.55 45.04
C THR A 8 21.84 -38.17 43.94
N ASN A 9 22.40 -37.96 42.74
CA ASN A 9 21.80 -38.03 41.40
C ASN A 9 21.18 -36.71 40.87
N LYS A 10 21.37 -36.31 39.61
CA LYS A 10 21.84 -37.02 38.41
C LYS A 10 22.37 -36.02 37.37
N LYS A 11 23.46 -36.43 36.74
CA LYS A 11 24.16 -35.88 35.57
C LYS A 11 23.23 -35.61 34.37
N LYS A 12 23.44 -34.49 33.65
CA LYS A 12 23.33 -34.46 32.18
C LYS A 12 24.43 -33.56 31.61
N VAL A 13 25.30 -34.21 30.83
CA VAL A 13 26.32 -33.62 29.94
C VAL A 13 25.65 -33.36 28.58
N GLU A 14 26.32 -32.57 27.76
CA GLU A 14 26.14 -32.33 26.31
C GLU A 14 25.31 -31.07 25.99
N ALA A 15 25.71 -30.20 25.07
CA ALA A 15 26.93 -30.07 24.26
C ALA A 15 26.95 -28.66 23.65
N GLU A 16 28.15 -28.24 23.27
CA GLU A 16 28.52 -27.42 22.10
C GLU A 16 27.38 -27.19 21.09
N GLY A 17 27.18 -26.05 20.47
CA GLY A 17 27.98 -24.84 20.30
C GLY A 17 27.42 -24.15 19.06
N GLU A 18 27.13 -22.86 19.13
CA GLU A 18 26.91 -22.05 17.94
C GLU A 18 27.93 -20.93 17.98
N GLY A 19 29.14 -21.28 17.55
CA GLY A 19 30.15 -20.30 17.18
C GLY A 19 29.62 -19.53 15.99
N GLU A 20 29.02 -18.37 16.25
CA GLU A 20 28.76 -17.38 15.23
C GLU A 20 30.12 -16.91 14.72
N SER A 21 30.61 -17.60 13.68
CA SER A 21 31.87 -17.28 13.02
C SER A 21 31.78 -15.83 12.57
N SER A 22 32.49 -14.95 13.29
CA SER A 22 32.64 -13.54 12.97
C SER A 22 33.37 -13.44 11.64
N LYS A 23 32.62 -13.56 10.53
CA LYS A 23 33.16 -13.44 9.18
C LYS A 23 33.76 -12.04 9.06
N LYS A 24 35.09 -11.97 8.94
CA LYS A 24 35.83 -10.73 8.67
C LYS A 24 35.27 -10.14 7.36
N LYS A 25 34.72 -8.92 7.42
CA LYS A 25 34.18 -8.21 6.25
C LYS A 25 35.22 -7.22 5.74
N LEU A 26 35.48 -7.26 4.43
CA LEU A 26 36.32 -6.29 3.74
C LEU A 26 35.45 -5.26 3.01
N LYS A 27 35.78 -3.98 3.13
CA LYS A 27 35.13 -2.92 2.34
C LYS A 27 35.90 -2.75 1.02
N VAL A 28 35.25 -3.13 -0.08
CA VAL A 28 35.79 -2.99 -1.44
C VAL A 28 35.01 -1.90 -2.18
N THR A 29 35.70 -1.06 -2.93
CA THR A 29 35.08 -0.06 -3.81
C THR A 29 35.22 -0.54 -5.26
N MET A 30 34.12 -0.50 -6.01
CA MET A 30 34.06 -0.91 -7.41
C MET A 30 33.14 0.05 -8.19
N GLY A 31 33.25 0.05 -9.53
CA GLY A 31 32.29 0.75 -10.37
C GLY A 31 30.87 0.19 -10.17
N VAL A 32 29.87 1.06 -10.14
CA VAL A 32 28.48 0.65 -9.85
C VAL A 32 27.98 -0.40 -10.85
N GLU A 33 28.38 -0.26 -12.11
CA GLU A 33 27.94 -1.11 -13.22
C GLU A 33 28.87 -2.31 -13.47
N THR A 34 29.91 -2.49 -12.65
CA THR A 34 30.86 -3.61 -12.79
C THR A 34 30.17 -4.97 -12.64
N LEU A 35 29.07 -5.02 -11.91
CA LEU A 35 28.26 -6.22 -11.68
C LEU A 35 26.99 -6.25 -12.54
N ASP A 36 26.91 -5.45 -13.60
CA ASP A 36 25.79 -5.48 -14.54
C ASP A 36 26.07 -6.39 -15.72
N CYS A 37 25.02 -6.99 -16.27
CA CYS A 37 25.09 -7.79 -17.47
C CYS A 37 25.39 -6.89 -18.67
N PRO A 38 26.41 -7.15 -19.50
CA PRO A 38 26.80 -6.28 -20.61
C PRO A 38 25.81 -6.28 -21.78
N ILE A 39 24.70 -7.01 -21.69
CA ILE A 39 23.70 -7.14 -22.75
C ILE A 39 22.43 -6.39 -22.38
N CYS A 40 21.88 -6.66 -21.18
CA CYS A 40 20.65 -6.02 -20.72
C CYS A 40 20.88 -4.87 -19.75
N TYR A 41 22.13 -4.63 -19.34
CA TYR A 41 22.52 -3.61 -18.35
C TYR A 41 21.81 -3.75 -16.99
N GLY A 42 21.24 -4.93 -16.73
CA GLY A 42 20.64 -5.27 -15.45
C GLY A 42 21.63 -5.93 -14.50
N PRO A 43 21.43 -5.84 -13.18
CA PRO A 43 22.30 -6.47 -12.19
C PRO A 43 22.45 -7.98 -12.39
N LEU A 44 23.69 -8.47 -12.32
CA LEU A 44 23.97 -9.91 -12.30
C LEU A 44 23.52 -10.51 -10.96
N GLY A 45 22.50 -11.36 -11.00
CA GLY A 45 22.07 -12.21 -9.90
C GLY A 45 22.38 -13.69 -10.14
N PRO A 46 22.20 -14.57 -9.13
CA PRO A 46 22.47 -16.00 -9.24
C PRO A 46 21.86 -16.71 -10.46
N LYS A 47 22.60 -17.74 -10.91
CA LYS A 47 22.73 -18.24 -12.29
C LYS A 47 23.42 -17.25 -13.23
N ILE A 48 24.72 -17.06 -13.01
CA ILE A 48 25.62 -16.28 -13.87
C ILE A 48 26.37 -17.21 -14.82
N PHE A 49 26.53 -16.82 -16.08
CA PHE A 49 27.21 -17.61 -17.09
C PHE A 49 28.42 -16.89 -17.66
N GLN A 50 29.52 -17.60 -17.84
CA GLN A 50 30.80 -17.07 -18.29
C GLN A 50 31.24 -17.73 -19.61
N CYS A 51 31.78 -16.94 -20.53
CA CYS A 51 32.43 -17.46 -21.74
C CYS A 51 33.86 -17.96 -21.49
N SER A 52 34.48 -18.62 -22.47
CA SER A 52 35.87 -19.11 -22.36
C SER A 52 36.93 -18.03 -22.07
N VAL A 53 36.63 -16.76 -22.38
CA VAL A 53 37.53 -15.60 -22.13
C VAL A 53 37.28 -14.96 -20.77
N GLY A 54 36.12 -15.17 -20.16
CA GLY A 54 35.81 -14.68 -18.82
C GLY A 54 34.66 -13.67 -18.71
N HIS A 55 34.02 -13.27 -19.81
CA HIS A 55 32.86 -12.35 -19.78
C HIS A 55 31.62 -13.03 -19.18
N CYS A 56 31.02 -12.37 -18.19
CA CYS A 56 29.85 -12.86 -17.47
C CYS A 56 28.54 -12.24 -18.02
N ILE A 57 27.48 -13.05 -18.10
CA ILE A 57 26.13 -12.65 -18.52
C ILE A 57 25.08 -13.28 -17.60
N CYS A 58 23.90 -12.67 -17.52
CA CYS A 58 22.78 -13.21 -16.73
C CYS A 58 22.09 -14.39 -17.45
N LEU A 59 21.34 -15.20 -16.69
CA LEU A 59 20.55 -16.32 -17.20
C LEU A 59 19.62 -15.91 -18.37
N SER A 60 18.84 -14.85 -18.19
CA SER A 60 17.85 -14.42 -19.19
C SER A 60 18.48 -14.00 -20.52
N CYS A 61 19.69 -13.44 -20.49
CA CYS A 61 20.43 -13.15 -21.71
C CYS A 61 21.08 -14.40 -22.29
N ARG A 62 21.62 -15.28 -21.44
CA ARG A 62 22.21 -16.55 -21.87
C ARG A 62 21.22 -17.40 -22.67
N GLU A 63 19.96 -17.49 -22.24
CA GLU A 63 18.92 -18.28 -22.91
C GLU A 63 18.58 -17.77 -24.31
N LYS A 64 18.84 -16.49 -24.59
CA LYS A 64 18.58 -15.85 -25.89
C LYS A 64 19.79 -15.87 -26.82
N LEU A 65 20.94 -16.35 -26.37
CA LEU A 65 22.19 -16.31 -27.12
C LEU A 65 22.57 -17.68 -27.70
N ASP A 66 23.12 -17.61 -28.90
CA ASP A 66 23.81 -18.71 -29.55
C ASP A 66 25.21 -18.96 -28.95
N LYS A 67 25.99 -19.82 -29.62
CA LYS A 67 27.35 -20.21 -29.21
C LYS A 67 28.40 -19.11 -29.49
N LYS A 68 28.07 -17.83 -29.40
CA LYS A 68 28.99 -16.70 -29.62
C LYS A 68 28.87 -15.68 -28.49
N CYS A 69 29.99 -15.24 -27.93
CA CYS A 69 29.99 -14.20 -26.90
C CYS A 69 29.76 -12.83 -27.56
N PRO A 70 28.79 -12.02 -27.11
CA PRO A 70 28.55 -10.70 -27.69
C PRO A 70 29.62 -9.67 -27.29
N VAL A 71 30.39 -9.93 -26.23
CA VAL A 71 31.43 -9.00 -25.76
C VAL A 71 32.75 -9.20 -26.52
N CYS A 72 33.28 -10.43 -26.58
CA CYS A 72 34.54 -10.70 -27.29
C CYS A 72 34.37 -11.27 -28.71
N SER A 73 33.15 -11.46 -29.18
CA SER A 73 32.84 -12.06 -30.50
C SER A 73 33.38 -13.47 -30.74
N ILE A 74 33.90 -14.16 -29.73
CA ILE A 74 34.45 -15.52 -29.84
C ILE A 74 33.34 -16.57 -29.72
N LYS A 75 33.42 -17.62 -30.56
CA LYS A 75 32.54 -18.80 -30.47
C LYS A 75 32.85 -19.56 -29.17
N THR A 76 31.86 -19.72 -28.30
CA THR A 76 32.03 -20.26 -26.95
C THR A 76 30.83 -21.10 -26.54
N SER A 77 31.06 -22.06 -25.63
CA SER A 77 29.99 -22.52 -24.74
C SER A 77 30.05 -21.67 -23.47
N PHE A 78 28.89 -21.24 -22.98
CA PHE A 78 28.81 -20.53 -21.71
C PHE A 78 28.64 -21.53 -20.57
N LYS A 79 29.47 -21.41 -19.53
CA LYS A 79 29.43 -22.26 -18.33
C LYS A 79 28.98 -21.45 -17.13
N ARG A 80 28.28 -22.08 -16.20
CA ARG A 80 27.82 -21.42 -14.97
C ARG A 80 29.04 -21.03 -14.12
N CYS A 81 29.10 -19.78 -13.67
CA CYS A 81 30.22 -19.24 -12.92
C CYS A 81 29.86 -19.10 -11.43
N PHE A 82 30.05 -20.18 -10.68
CA PHE A 82 29.73 -20.20 -9.24
C PHE A 82 30.55 -19.18 -8.45
N ALA A 83 31.81 -18.94 -8.81
CA ALA A 83 32.64 -17.93 -8.16
C ALA A 83 31.99 -16.53 -8.23
N MET A 84 31.46 -16.17 -9.40
CA MET A 84 30.80 -14.88 -9.57
C MET A 84 29.44 -14.84 -8.87
N GLU A 85 28.73 -15.97 -8.81
CA GLU A 85 27.49 -16.06 -8.00
C GLU A 85 27.76 -15.79 -6.52
N HIS A 86 28.84 -16.35 -5.95
CA HIS A 86 29.23 -16.08 -4.57
C HIS A 86 29.58 -14.60 -4.34
N VAL A 87 30.29 -13.98 -5.28
CA VAL A 87 30.64 -12.56 -5.15
C VAL A 87 29.40 -11.67 -5.18
N VAL A 88 28.44 -11.88 -6.10
CA VAL A 88 27.23 -11.03 -6.15
C VAL A 88 26.29 -11.26 -4.96
N GLN A 89 26.32 -12.43 -4.32
CA GLN A 89 25.56 -12.73 -3.11
C GLN A 89 26.06 -11.94 -1.89
N GLU A 90 27.36 -11.67 -1.83
CA GLU A 90 27.98 -10.91 -0.73
C GLU A 90 28.16 -9.42 -1.06
N ALA A 91 28.04 -9.03 -2.33
CA ALA A 91 28.15 -7.65 -2.77
C ALA A 91 26.96 -6.81 -2.27
N LYS A 92 27.20 -5.99 -1.24
CA LYS A 92 26.21 -5.07 -0.68
C LYS A 92 26.49 -3.63 -1.07
N VAL A 93 25.44 -2.90 -1.38
CA VAL A 93 25.46 -1.46 -1.65
C VAL A 93 24.57 -0.72 -0.67
N ALA A 94 24.86 0.57 -0.45
CA ALA A 94 23.97 1.42 0.32
C ALA A 94 22.66 1.65 -0.45
N CYS A 95 21.53 1.66 0.25
CA CYS A 95 20.25 2.04 -0.33
C CYS A 95 20.31 3.48 -0.90
N SER A 96 19.66 3.70 -2.05
CA SER A 96 19.52 5.03 -2.66
C SER A 96 18.74 6.01 -1.77
N ASN A 97 17.88 5.50 -0.88
CA ASN A 97 17.14 6.27 0.11
C ASN A 97 17.92 6.48 1.42
N LYS A 98 19.24 6.26 1.43
CA LYS A 98 20.09 6.54 2.61
C LYS A 98 19.96 7.98 3.10
N LYS A 99 19.83 8.95 2.18
CA LYS A 99 19.59 10.36 2.52
C LYS A 99 18.26 10.61 3.24
N TYR A 100 17.31 9.67 3.15
CA TYR A 100 16.01 9.71 3.82
C TYR A 100 15.96 8.76 5.05
N GLY A 101 17.12 8.24 5.49
CA GLY A 101 17.22 7.46 6.71
C GLY A 101 17.30 5.95 6.53
N CYS A 102 17.37 5.42 5.30
CA CYS A 102 17.61 3.98 5.11
C CYS A 102 19.05 3.62 5.47
N ALA A 103 19.25 2.84 6.54
CA ALA A 103 20.57 2.35 6.96
C ALA A 103 20.95 0.99 6.36
N GLU A 104 20.07 0.37 5.57
CA GLU A 104 20.29 -0.99 5.08
C GLU A 104 21.41 -1.08 4.03
N GLY A 105 22.24 -2.11 4.19
CA GLY A 105 23.14 -2.60 3.15
C GLY A 105 22.41 -3.66 2.33
N VAL A 106 22.04 -3.32 1.10
CA VAL A 106 21.20 -4.14 0.22
C VAL A 106 22.10 -4.97 -0.70
N ILE A 107 21.77 -6.25 -0.91
CA ILE A 107 22.47 -7.08 -1.90
C ILE A 107 22.28 -6.46 -3.28
N TYR A 108 23.37 -6.31 -4.05
CA TYR A 108 23.41 -5.50 -5.27
C TYR A 108 22.30 -5.86 -6.27
N TYR A 109 22.13 -7.16 -6.56
CA TYR A 109 21.11 -7.60 -7.53
C TYR A 109 19.66 -7.51 -7.00
N GLN A 110 19.47 -7.20 -5.71
CA GLN A 110 18.17 -6.97 -5.09
C GLN A 110 17.85 -5.48 -4.91
N LYS A 111 18.76 -4.57 -5.34
CA LYS A 111 18.63 -3.12 -5.11
C LYS A 111 17.29 -2.53 -5.59
N GLU A 112 16.80 -2.98 -6.75
CA GLU A 112 15.53 -2.49 -7.30
C GLU A 112 14.31 -3.03 -6.56
N GLU A 113 14.37 -4.26 -6.05
CA GLU A 113 13.28 -4.82 -5.27
C GLU A 113 13.19 -4.16 -3.90
N HIS A 114 14.35 -3.94 -3.25
CA HIS A 114 14.39 -3.12 -2.04
C HIS A 114 13.84 -1.72 -2.30
N LYS A 115 14.19 -1.06 -3.41
CA LYS A 115 13.70 0.29 -3.74
C LYS A 115 12.17 0.35 -3.75
N LYS A 116 11.50 -0.67 -4.28
CA LYS A 116 10.02 -0.80 -4.31
C LYS A 116 9.39 -1.11 -2.96
N ALA A 117 10.14 -1.56 -1.97
CA ALA A 117 9.63 -1.92 -0.64
C ALA A 117 10.25 -1.09 0.48
N CYS A 118 11.15 -0.16 0.15
CA CYS A 118 11.96 0.58 1.12
C CYS A 118 11.05 1.42 2.03
N PRO A 119 11.07 1.19 3.36
CA PRO A 119 10.26 1.97 4.30
C PRO A 119 10.65 3.45 4.35
N SER A 120 11.89 3.76 3.98
CA SER A 120 12.42 5.13 3.90
C SER A 120 12.27 5.76 2.52
N ALA A 121 11.46 5.16 1.63
CA ALA A 121 11.11 5.81 0.37
C ALA A 121 10.47 7.18 0.65
N PRO A 122 10.83 8.22 -0.11
CA PRO A 122 10.30 9.55 0.14
C PRO A 122 8.86 9.68 -0.38
N CYS A 123 8.11 10.58 0.24
CA CYS A 123 6.97 11.25 -0.37
C CYS A 123 7.36 12.68 -0.75
N PHE A 124 6.58 13.28 -1.63
CA PHE A 124 6.84 14.57 -2.25
C PHE A 124 5.75 15.57 -1.86
N CYS A 125 6.11 16.85 -1.80
CA CYS A 125 5.11 17.90 -1.61
C CYS A 125 4.35 18.15 -2.92
N ALA A 126 3.03 18.22 -2.85
CA ALA A 126 2.17 18.48 -4.01
C ALA A 126 1.91 19.98 -4.25
N ALA A 127 2.39 20.84 -3.36
CA ALA A 127 2.22 22.28 -3.51
C ALA A 127 3.02 22.81 -4.71
N SER A 128 2.39 23.66 -5.52
CA SER A 128 3.04 24.27 -6.68
C SER A 128 4.32 25.01 -6.28
N GLY A 129 5.42 24.72 -6.97
CA GLY A 129 6.74 25.31 -6.71
C GLY A 129 7.49 24.75 -5.49
N CYS A 130 6.94 23.77 -4.75
CA CYS A 130 7.61 23.16 -3.61
C CYS A 130 8.40 21.92 -4.00
N GLY A 131 9.74 21.96 -3.90
CA GLY A 131 10.62 20.83 -4.22
C GLY A 131 10.87 19.86 -3.06
N PHE A 132 10.04 19.89 -2.00
CA PHE A 132 10.28 19.07 -0.82
C PHE A 132 10.10 17.57 -1.11
N ALA A 133 11.07 16.77 -0.65
CA ALA A 133 11.00 15.31 -0.68
C ALA A 133 11.62 14.72 0.60
N GLY A 134 10.91 13.80 1.24
CA GLY A 134 11.38 13.20 2.49
C GLY A 134 10.46 12.10 3.02
N PRO A 135 10.79 11.47 4.16
CA PRO A 135 9.95 10.44 4.77
C PRO A 135 8.54 10.95 5.06
N THR A 136 7.53 10.08 5.00
CA THR A 136 6.11 10.43 5.16
C THR A 136 5.82 11.29 6.40
N LYS A 137 6.43 10.97 7.55
CA LYS A 137 6.25 11.74 8.79
C LYS A 137 6.81 13.17 8.69
N VAL A 138 7.96 13.32 8.03
CA VAL A 138 8.57 14.65 7.82
C VAL A 138 7.75 15.46 6.81
N LEU A 139 7.16 14.81 5.81
CA LEU A 139 6.23 15.46 4.88
C LEU A 139 4.98 15.97 5.60
N LEU A 140 4.43 15.20 6.54
CA LEU A 140 3.31 15.63 7.36
C LEU A 140 3.65 16.93 8.11
N ASP A 141 4.77 16.96 8.84
CA ASP A 141 5.19 18.16 9.55
C ASP A 141 5.43 19.33 8.58
N HIS A 142 5.99 19.06 7.40
CA HIS A 142 6.18 20.07 6.36
C HIS A 142 4.85 20.69 5.90
N PHE A 143 3.80 19.90 5.68
CA PHE A 143 2.47 20.41 5.34
C PHE A 143 1.88 21.31 6.43
N LEU A 144 2.04 20.93 7.70
CA LEU A 144 1.49 21.68 8.83
C LEU A 144 2.27 22.98 9.12
N ILE A 145 3.59 22.96 8.96
CA ILE A 145 4.45 24.08 9.36
C ILE A 145 4.67 25.06 8.20
N HIS A 146 5.04 24.56 7.02
CA HIS A 146 5.41 25.41 5.89
C HIS A 146 4.20 25.84 5.06
N HIS A 147 3.28 24.92 4.80
CA HIS A 147 2.08 25.21 4.03
C HIS A 147 0.87 25.56 4.89
N LYS A 148 0.94 25.32 6.21
CA LYS A 148 -0.14 25.59 7.17
C LYS A 148 -1.47 24.97 6.74
N TYR A 149 -1.42 23.79 6.14
CA TYR A 149 -2.63 23.06 5.78
C TYR A 149 -3.44 22.75 7.03
N ALA A 150 -4.76 22.88 6.90
CA ALA A 150 -5.68 22.51 7.96
C ALA A 150 -5.52 21.00 8.25
N SER A 151 -5.67 20.63 9.52
CA SER A 151 -5.46 19.24 9.93
C SER A 151 -6.44 18.81 11.00
N THR A 152 -6.93 17.58 10.88
CA THR A 152 -7.80 16.94 11.87
C THR A 152 -7.24 15.58 12.27
N ILE A 153 -7.27 15.31 13.57
CA ILE A 153 -6.98 13.97 14.09
C ILE A 153 -8.27 13.16 13.97
N LEU A 154 -8.22 12.03 13.26
CA LEU A 154 -9.36 11.16 13.09
C LEU A 154 -9.67 10.42 14.40
N PRO A 155 -10.93 10.39 14.85
CA PRO A 155 -11.36 9.55 15.97
C PRO A 155 -11.33 8.07 15.57
N ASP A 156 -11.51 7.18 16.55
CA ASP A 156 -11.54 5.73 16.32
C ASP A 156 -12.65 5.29 15.36
N SER A 157 -13.76 6.04 15.27
CA SER A 157 -14.80 5.80 14.27
C SER A 157 -14.33 6.06 12.83
N GLY A 158 -13.27 6.85 12.65
CA GLY A 158 -12.78 7.31 11.35
C GLY A 158 -13.64 8.39 10.70
N THR A 159 -14.67 8.87 11.39
CA THR A 159 -15.63 9.87 10.91
C THR A 159 -15.20 11.29 11.26
N VAL A 160 -15.26 12.19 10.28
CA VAL A 160 -15.04 13.62 10.46
C VAL A 160 -16.09 14.42 9.69
N SER A 161 -16.55 15.52 10.27
CA SER A 161 -17.39 16.50 9.59
C SER A 161 -16.55 17.73 9.26
N LEU A 162 -16.56 18.15 8.00
CA LEU A 162 -15.71 19.23 7.48
C LEU A 162 -16.54 20.24 6.68
N CYS A 163 -16.18 21.51 6.78
CA CYS A 163 -16.70 22.53 5.88
C CYS A 163 -16.12 22.36 4.48
N LEU A 164 -16.95 22.46 3.44
CA LEU A 164 -16.52 22.54 2.05
C LEU A 164 -15.78 23.86 1.84
N GLN A 165 -14.45 23.80 1.84
CA GLN A 165 -13.57 24.94 1.60
C GLN A 165 -12.48 24.54 0.61
N PRO A 166 -12.18 25.36 -0.41
CA PRO A 166 -11.14 25.04 -1.36
C PRO A 166 -9.77 24.89 -0.69
N GLY A 167 -9.03 23.85 -1.07
CA GLY A 167 -7.68 23.59 -0.61
C GLY A 167 -7.45 22.18 -0.11
N LEU A 168 -6.30 22.00 0.54
CA LEU A 168 -5.85 20.71 1.06
C LEU A 168 -6.07 20.62 2.56
N HIS A 169 -6.65 19.50 2.99
CA HIS A 169 -6.89 19.18 4.40
C HIS A 169 -6.25 17.85 4.78
N VAL A 170 -5.49 17.84 5.87
CA VAL A 170 -4.75 16.68 6.35
C VAL A 170 -5.56 15.93 7.40
N LEU A 171 -5.84 14.65 7.17
CA LEU A 171 -6.50 13.77 8.14
C LEU A 171 -5.50 12.73 8.64
N ARG A 172 -5.36 12.55 9.96
CA ARG A 172 -4.34 11.65 10.52
C ARG A 172 -4.81 10.88 11.73
N TYR A 173 -4.31 9.65 11.89
CA TYR A 173 -4.33 8.93 13.15
C TYR A 173 -3.04 9.19 13.93
N THR A 174 -3.09 9.06 15.26
CA THR A 174 -1.90 9.12 16.09
C THR A 174 -1.09 7.83 15.97
N GLY A 175 0.23 7.94 15.76
CA GLY A 175 1.15 6.79 15.78
C GLY A 175 1.24 5.99 14.47
N THR A 176 0.50 6.33 13.43
CA THR A 176 0.60 5.67 12.12
C THR A 176 1.81 6.15 11.31
N SER A 177 2.19 5.35 10.30
CA SER A 177 3.25 5.69 9.33
C SER A 177 2.71 6.39 8.06
N TYR A 178 1.40 6.58 7.99
CA TYR A 178 0.66 7.18 6.89
C TYR A 178 -0.34 8.21 7.43
N PHE A 179 -0.81 9.08 6.56
CA PHE A 179 -1.90 10.02 6.80
C PHE A 179 -2.71 10.17 5.51
N PHE A 180 -3.88 10.79 5.58
CA PHE A 180 -4.72 11.05 4.41
C PHE A 180 -4.67 12.53 4.05
N LEU A 181 -4.72 12.78 2.75
CA LEU A 181 -4.85 14.11 2.18
C LEU A 181 -6.20 14.18 1.47
N LEU A 182 -7.03 15.10 1.92
CA LEU A 182 -8.29 15.44 1.29
C LEU A 182 -8.05 16.69 0.44
N SER A 183 -8.25 16.57 -0.87
CA SER A 183 -8.26 17.71 -1.79
C SER A 183 -9.70 18.13 -2.04
N MET A 184 -9.96 19.42 -1.90
CA MET A 184 -11.23 20.04 -2.24
C MET A 184 -10.95 21.15 -3.23
N ASP A 185 -11.15 20.89 -4.51
CA ASP A 185 -10.90 21.83 -5.59
C ASP A 185 -12.22 22.49 -6.02
N LEU A 186 -12.18 23.80 -6.28
CA LEU A 186 -13.34 24.52 -6.82
C LEU A 186 -13.24 24.55 -8.34
N GLU A 187 -14.11 23.78 -8.98
CA GLU A 187 -14.19 23.63 -10.43
C GLU A 187 -15.39 24.39 -11.00
N PRO A 188 -15.43 24.67 -12.32
CA PRO A 188 -16.56 25.34 -12.95
C PRO A 188 -17.92 24.67 -12.70
N PHE A 189 -17.92 23.35 -12.51
CA PHE A 189 -19.11 22.55 -12.27
C PHE A 189 -19.48 22.39 -10.78
N GLY A 190 -18.61 22.75 -9.83
CA GLY A 190 -18.85 22.56 -8.40
C GLY A 190 -17.59 22.26 -7.60
N HIS A 191 -17.75 21.71 -6.39
CA HIS A 191 -16.62 21.23 -5.59
C HIS A 191 -16.24 19.82 -6.00
N ALA A 192 -14.97 19.62 -6.30
CA ALA A 192 -14.39 18.35 -6.66
C ALA A 192 -13.54 17.85 -5.49
N ILE A 193 -13.89 16.69 -4.94
CA ILE A 193 -13.30 16.15 -3.72
C ILE A 193 -12.58 14.86 -4.03
N SER A 194 -11.36 14.72 -3.53
CA SER A 194 -10.60 13.47 -3.60
C SER A 194 -9.89 13.17 -2.29
N VAL A 195 -9.75 11.89 -1.97
CA VAL A 195 -9.07 11.43 -0.76
C VAL A 195 -7.96 10.44 -1.09
N ILE A 196 -6.78 10.69 -0.55
CA ILE A 196 -5.57 9.93 -0.88
C ILE A 196 -4.86 9.55 0.40
N CYS A 197 -4.38 8.31 0.47
CA CYS A 197 -3.48 7.87 1.53
C CYS A 197 -2.04 8.20 1.12
N ILE A 198 -1.36 9.02 1.92
CA ILE A 198 0.04 9.36 1.68
C ILE A 198 0.92 8.26 2.26
N GLN A 199 1.37 7.38 1.37
CA GLN A 199 2.27 6.27 1.68
C GLN A 199 3.00 5.84 0.41
N PRO A 200 4.35 5.75 0.43
CA PRO A 200 5.09 5.32 -0.74
C PRO A 200 4.91 3.80 -0.93
N ASN A 201 5.13 3.32 -2.16
CA ASN A 201 5.31 1.89 -2.45
C ASN A 201 4.11 0.97 -2.14
N VAL A 202 2.91 1.51 -1.91
CA VAL A 202 1.68 0.72 -1.70
C VAL A 202 0.82 0.77 -2.96
N LYS A 203 0.55 -0.39 -3.55
CA LYS A 203 -0.28 -0.51 -4.77
C LYS A 203 -1.73 -0.86 -4.47
N GLU A 204 -1.97 -1.67 -3.45
CA GLU A 204 -3.30 -2.14 -3.11
C GLU A 204 -3.99 -1.20 -2.11
N PRO A 205 -5.24 -0.79 -2.36
CA PRO A 205 -5.97 0.09 -1.46
C PRO A 205 -6.32 -0.65 -0.16
N LYS A 206 -5.87 -0.09 0.97
CA LYS A 206 -6.12 -0.64 2.31
C LYS A 206 -7.37 -0.06 2.99
N PHE A 207 -7.84 1.08 2.51
CA PHE A 207 -8.90 1.86 3.13
C PHE A 207 -10.05 2.11 2.16
N LYS A 208 -11.24 2.30 2.72
CA LYS A 208 -12.40 2.87 2.03
C LYS A 208 -12.75 4.20 2.67
N CYS A 209 -13.25 5.13 1.88
CA CYS A 209 -13.86 6.35 2.38
C CYS A 209 -15.32 6.38 1.96
N ASN A 210 -16.22 6.57 2.92
CA ASN A 210 -17.59 6.97 2.65
C ASN A 210 -17.67 8.48 2.81
N MET A 211 -18.05 9.19 1.76
CA MET A 211 -18.27 10.63 1.78
C MET A 211 -19.76 10.89 1.59
N GLU A 212 -20.33 11.68 2.50
CA GLU A 212 -21.75 11.95 2.57
C GLU A 212 -21.98 13.45 2.68
N TYR A 213 -22.93 13.95 1.90
CA TYR A 213 -23.29 15.34 1.82
C TYR A 213 -24.80 15.49 1.88
N ASP A 214 -25.26 16.31 2.81
CA ASP A 214 -26.66 16.68 2.98
C ASP A 214 -26.83 18.20 2.88
N CYS A 215 -27.74 18.62 2.00
CA CYS A 215 -28.14 20.02 1.87
C CYS A 215 -29.61 20.20 2.17
N VAL A 216 -29.91 20.71 3.37
CA VAL A 216 -31.30 20.95 3.80
C VAL A 216 -32.02 21.93 2.88
N MET A 217 -31.33 22.96 2.37
CA MET A 217 -31.96 23.98 1.52
C MET A 217 -32.39 23.46 0.15
N THR A 218 -31.62 22.56 -0.45
CA THR A 218 -31.92 21.99 -1.77
C THR A 218 -32.59 20.62 -1.67
N GLY A 219 -32.74 20.07 -0.45
CA GLY A 219 -33.23 18.72 -0.19
C GLY A 219 -32.37 17.62 -0.82
N CYS A 220 -31.10 17.92 -1.11
CA CYS A 220 -30.20 16.98 -1.78
C CYS A 220 -29.38 16.20 -0.77
N HIS A 221 -29.30 14.89 -0.99
CA HIS A 221 -28.45 13.96 -0.28
C HIS A 221 -27.61 13.20 -1.30
N GLU A 222 -26.29 13.23 -1.15
CA GLU A 222 -25.36 12.44 -1.96
C GLU A 222 -24.41 11.68 -1.05
N SER A 223 -24.22 10.40 -1.36
CA SER A 223 -23.29 9.53 -0.63
C SER A 223 -22.50 8.69 -1.61
N ILE A 224 -21.19 8.60 -1.41
CA ILE A 224 -20.31 7.80 -2.24
C ILE A 224 -19.28 7.06 -1.40
N THR A 225 -19.08 5.78 -1.71
CA THR A 225 -18.00 4.99 -1.14
C THR A 225 -16.94 4.72 -2.20
N CYS A 226 -15.70 5.17 -1.95
CA CYS A 226 -14.56 4.93 -2.82
C CYS A 226 -13.43 4.18 -2.11
N TYR A 227 -12.56 3.52 -2.89
CA TYR A 227 -11.32 2.96 -2.38
C TYR A 227 -10.23 4.03 -2.37
N ILE A 228 -9.59 4.24 -1.21
CA ILE A 228 -8.56 5.25 -1.07
C ILE A 228 -7.26 4.74 -1.72
N ARG A 229 -6.82 5.43 -2.76
CA ARG A 229 -5.55 5.16 -3.43
C ARG A 229 -4.39 5.58 -2.54
N SER A 230 -3.29 4.83 -2.58
CA SER A 230 -2.04 5.22 -1.91
C SER A 230 -1.11 5.90 -2.91
N SER A 231 -0.44 6.97 -2.50
CA SER A 231 0.50 7.71 -3.35
C SER A 231 1.68 8.25 -2.55
N SER A 232 2.83 8.36 -3.21
CA SER A 232 3.97 9.13 -2.71
C SER A 232 3.91 10.61 -3.12
N LEU A 233 2.95 10.98 -3.97
CA LEU A 233 2.82 12.29 -4.63
C LEU A 233 3.99 12.64 -5.57
N SER A 234 4.79 11.65 -5.99
CA SER A 234 5.86 11.84 -6.98
C SER A 234 5.38 12.42 -8.30
N ASP A 235 4.16 12.09 -8.69
CA ASP A 235 3.52 12.53 -9.93
C ASP A 235 2.51 13.68 -9.68
N GLY A 236 2.54 14.28 -8.49
CA GLY A 236 1.60 15.32 -8.06
C GLY A 236 0.30 14.78 -7.44
N LEU A 237 -0.70 15.65 -7.34
CA LEU A 237 -2.06 15.27 -6.93
C LEU A 237 -2.75 14.48 -8.06
N PRO A 238 -3.58 13.49 -7.72
CA PRO A 238 -4.45 12.82 -8.69
C PRO A 238 -5.36 13.82 -9.40
N THR A 239 -5.57 13.58 -10.69
CA THR A 239 -6.49 14.34 -11.53
C THR A 239 -7.91 13.75 -11.56
N VAL A 240 -8.15 12.69 -10.79
CA VAL A 240 -9.44 11.99 -10.72
C VAL A 240 -10.11 12.33 -9.41
N TYR A 241 -11.33 12.85 -9.50
CA TYR A 241 -12.17 13.19 -8.35
C TYR A 241 -12.99 11.99 -7.90
N ASP A 242 -13.16 11.85 -6.58
CA ASP A 242 -13.95 10.78 -5.96
C ASP A 242 -15.41 11.20 -5.77
N LEU A 243 -15.67 12.47 -5.44
CA LEU A 243 -17.00 13.06 -5.31
C LEU A 243 -17.03 14.43 -5.99
N ILE A 244 -18.15 14.77 -6.64
CA ILE A 244 -18.38 16.09 -7.21
C ILE A 244 -19.70 16.62 -6.65
N ILE A 245 -19.67 17.74 -5.96
CA ILE A 245 -20.86 18.42 -5.45
C ILE A 245 -21.20 19.57 -6.40
N PRO A 246 -22.32 19.49 -7.16
CA PRO A 246 -22.62 20.48 -8.18
C PRO A 246 -22.86 21.88 -7.60
N LYS A 247 -22.38 22.92 -8.30
CA LYS A 247 -22.47 24.32 -7.85
C LYS A 247 -23.91 24.77 -7.49
N GLY A 248 -24.90 24.30 -8.25
CA GLY A 248 -26.32 24.64 -8.02
C GLY A 248 -27.00 23.89 -6.87
N LYS A 249 -26.27 23.00 -6.18
CA LYS A 249 -26.78 22.20 -5.06
C LYS A 249 -26.28 22.66 -3.70
N ILE A 250 -25.46 23.70 -3.69
CA ILE A 250 -24.79 24.31 -2.54
C ILE A 250 -25.63 25.48 -2.01
N SER A 251 -25.84 25.57 -0.70
CA SER A 251 -26.38 26.76 -0.03
C SER A 251 -25.32 27.88 0.04
N ASP A 252 -25.73 29.13 -0.25
CA ASP A 252 -24.93 30.35 -0.02
C ASP A 252 -24.93 30.77 1.47
N ASP A 253 -25.11 29.82 2.40
CA ASP A 253 -25.21 30.15 3.83
C ASP A 253 -23.86 30.55 4.44
N GLN A 254 -23.92 31.40 5.47
CA GLN A 254 -22.73 31.89 6.19
C GLN A 254 -22.06 30.81 7.06
N ASN A 255 -22.68 29.64 7.27
CA ASN A 255 -22.15 28.59 8.13
C ASN A 255 -21.26 27.59 7.39
N GLY A 256 -21.27 27.63 6.05
CA GLY A 256 -20.49 26.73 5.22
C GLY A 256 -21.12 25.35 5.19
N ILE A 257 -21.12 24.76 4.01
CA ILE A 257 -21.68 23.43 3.82
C ILE A 257 -20.82 22.39 4.51
N MET A 258 -21.43 21.58 5.37
CA MET A 258 -20.77 20.47 6.02
C MET A 258 -20.92 19.21 5.16
N PHE A 259 -19.82 18.49 4.98
CA PHE A 259 -19.86 17.13 4.47
C PHE A 259 -19.15 16.21 5.46
N GLU A 260 -19.58 14.96 5.51
CA GLU A 260 -19.01 13.93 6.38
C GLU A 260 -18.11 13.01 5.56
N ALA A 261 -16.92 12.72 6.09
CA ALA A 261 -16.02 11.72 5.55
C ALA A 261 -15.73 10.66 6.61
N THR A 262 -16.04 9.40 6.31
CA THR A 262 -15.78 8.25 7.18
C THR A 262 -14.76 7.33 6.53
N ILE A 263 -13.58 7.22 7.12
CA ILE A 263 -12.47 6.38 6.62
C ILE A 263 -12.38 5.09 7.43
N LEU A 264 -12.44 3.94 6.74
CA LEU A 264 -12.42 2.61 7.36
C LEU A 264 -11.30 1.74 6.79
N SER A 265 -10.62 0.98 7.66
CA SER A 265 -9.70 -0.09 7.24
C SER A 265 -10.48 -1.27 6.68
N ARG A 266 -9.96 -1.91 5.62
CA ARG A 266 -10.53 -3.14 5.06
C ARG A 266 -10.64 -4.28 6.09
N SER A 267 -9.70 -4.38 7.04
CA SER A 267 -9.72 -5.42 8.07
C SER A 267 -10.92 -5.33 9.01
N CYS A 268 -11.48 -4.14 9.23
CA CYS A 268 -12.63 -3.92 10.09
C CYS A 268 -13.95 -4.42 9.48
N LEU A 269 -14.01 -4.60 8.15
CA LEU A 269 -15.20 -5.08 7.45
C LEU A 269 -15.38 -6.60 7.51
N GLN A 270 -14.36 -7.34 7.93
CA GLN A 270 -14.46 -8.80 8.14
C GLN A 270 -15.04 -9.17 9.51
N GLY A 271 -15.30 -8.18 10.38
CA GLY A 271 -15.74 -8.38 11.77
C GLY A 271 -17.21 -8.05 12.07
N LYS A 272 -18.01 -7.58 11.10
CA LYS A 272 -19.44 -7.32 11.30
C LYS A 272 -20.25 -7.75 10.08
N GLY A 273 -20.89 -8.92 10.20
CA GLY A 273 -21.76 -9.46 9.16
C GLY A 273 -22.13 -10.93 9.31
N SER A 274 -22.39 -11.43 10.54
CA SER A 274 -23.33 -12.55 10.68
C SER A 274 -24.73 -11.96 10.53
N ALA A 275 -25.35 -12.17 9.37
CA ALA A 275 -26.76 -11.93 9.18
C ALA A 275 -27.56 -12.81 10.17
N PRO A 276 -28.63 -12.32 10.81
CA PRO A 276 -29.57 -13.21 11.45
C PRO A 276 -30.30 -14.01 10.35
N ASP A 277 -30.25 -15.34 10.48
CA ASP A 277 -31.00 -16.30 9.69
C ASP A 277 -32.49 -15.91 9.68
N LEU A 278 -32.98 -15.44 8.53
CA LEU A 278 -34.40 -15.47 8.21
C LEU A 278 -34.74 -16.89 7.74
N GLN A 279 -34.92 -17.80 8.70
CA GLN A 279 -35.59 -19.07 8.42
C GLN A 279 -37.04 -18.80 8.06
N GLY A 280 -37.36 -19.04 6.79
CA GLY A 280 -38.71 -18.99 6.26
C GLY A 280 -39.62 -20.01 6.93
N THR A 281 -40.73 -19.52 7.46
CA THR A 281 -41.89 -20.35 7.82
C THR A 281 -42.67 -20.73 6.55
N PRO A 282 -43.05 -21.99 6.35
CA PRO A 282 -43.76 -22.43 5.15
C PRO A 282 -45.22 -21.97 5.16
N TYR A 283 -45.64 -21.31 4.08
CA TYR A 283 -47.02 -20.93 3.81
C TYR A 283 -47.83 -22.16 3.38
N VAL A 284 -48.79 -22.55 4.23
CA VAL A 284 -49.76 -23.61 3.97
C VAL A 284 -50.79 -23.12 2.95
N LYS A 285 -50.87 -23.77 1.79
CA LYS A 285 -51.97 -23.59 0.82
C LYS A 285 -53.20 -24.37 1.30
N THR A 286 -54.22 -23.68 1.79
CA THR A 286 -55.57 -24.23 1.89
C THR A 286 -56.29 -24.07 0.56
N ALA A 287 -56.69 -25.20 -0.02
CA ALA A 287 -57.57 -25.26 -1.18
C ALA A 287 -59.02 -25.13 -0.71
N ASN A 288 -59.74 -24.12 -1.20
CA ASN A 288 -61.20 -24.07 -1.12
C ASN A 288 -61.76 -24.26 -2.53
N THR A 289 -62.28 -25.48 -2.77
CA THR A 289 -63.21 -25.81 -3.84
C THR A 289 -64.61 -25.32 -3.46
N ALA A 290 -65.13 -24.34 -4.21
CA ALA A 290 -66.54 -23.98 -4.15
C ALA A 290 -67.32 -24.90 -5.11
N ALA A 291 -68.23 -25.71 -4.54
CA ALA A 291 -69.22 -26.47 -5.28
C ALA A 291 -70.47 -25.59 -5.51
N VAL A 292 -71.03 -25.72 -6.71
CA VAL A 292 -72.21 -25.04 -7.22
C VAL A 292 -73.40 -26.00 -7.14
N THR A 293 -74.45 -25.62 -6.42
CA THR A 293 -75.87 -26.08 -6.47
C THR A 293 -76.63 -25.21 -5.45
N ALA A 294 -77.87 -24.75 -5.57
CA ALA A 294 -78.89 -24.62 -6.62
C ALA A 294 -79.99 -23.71 -5.99
N ASP A 295 -81.01 -23.39 -6.79
CA ASP A 295 -82.38 -22.94 -6.42
C ASP A 295 -82.58 -21.42 -6.19
N GLU A 296 -83.26 -20.72 -7.12
CA GLU A 296 -84.73 -20.42 -7.17
C GLU A 296 -85.07 -19.33 -6.15
N GLU A 297 -85.83 -18.24 -6.37
CA GLU A 297 -86.94 -17.82 -7.24
C GLU A 297 -87.05 -16.28 -6.99
N GLU A 298 -87.24 -15.40 -7.98
CA GLU A 298 -88.53 -14.82 -8.44
C GLU A 298 -88.61 -13.29 -8.20
N GLU A 299 -89.30 -12.64 -9.13
CA GLU A 299 -90.01 -11.35 -9.06
C GLU A 299 -89.38 -10.01 -9.56
N ARG A 300 -89.47 -9.85 -10.90
CA ARG A 300 -90.28 -8.85 -11.63
C ARG A 300 -89.94 -7.35 -11.51
N ALA A 301 -89.40 -6.79 -12.60
CA ALA A 301 -89.88 -5.57 -13.28
C ALA A 301 -89.33 -5.52 -14.71
#